data_AF-A0A1X1T1D8-F1
#
_entry.id   AF-A0A1X1T1D8-F1
#
_cell.length_a   1.000
_cell.length_b   1.000
_cell.length_c   1.000
_cell.angle_alpha   90.00
_cell.angle_beta   90.00
_cell.angle_gamma   90.00
#
_symmetry.space_group_name_H-M   'P 1'
#
loop_
_entity.id
_entity.type
_entity.pdbx_description
1 polymer ?
#
loop_
_entity_poly.entity_id
_entity_poly.type
_entity_poly.pdbx_seq_one_letter_code
_entity_poly.pdbx_strand_id
1 'polypeptide(L)'
;MAKIVPGRRTADLRDRDGVVVFLIGIRINRLWRVRAWLPVFIAMPRMIVELARDPSRGLLARPRAYISGRTILLVQYWNSFEDLERYARDPEANHLPAWRAFNRRVRDNGSVGIFHETYRLAVGDIETFYGNMPVFGLAATTALAPITPEQQTAASRIGARRDDQAPVDPY
;
A
#
# COMPACT_ATOMS: atom_id res chain seq x y z
N MET A 1 -4.33 -7.11 -20.67
CA MET A 1 -3.24 -7.58 -19.78
C MET A 1 -2.31 -6.40 -19.48
N ALA A 2 -1.74 -6.34 -18.27
CA ALA A 2 -0.77 -5.30 -17.94
C ALA A 2 0.54 -5.54 -18.71
N LYS A 3 1.16 -4.48 -19.27
CA LYS A 3 2.40 -4.58 -20.04
C LYS A 3 3.56 -4.97 -19.11
N ILE A 4 4.31 -5.99 -19.48
CA ILE A 4 5.54 -6.39 -18.80
C ILE A 4 6.66 -5.40 -19.14
N VAL A 5 7.39 -4.95 -18.11
CA VAL A 5 8.61 -4.16 -18.28
C VAL A 5 9.80 -5.12 -18.10
N PRO A 6 10.56 -5.43 -19.17
CA PRO A 6 11.69 -6.34 -19.08
C PRO A 6 12.88 -5.70 -18.35
N GLY A 7 13.72 -6.57 -17.79
CA GLY A 7 14.94 -6.22 -17.08
C GLY A 7 14.71 -5.84 -15.62
N ARG A 8 15.80 -5.37 -15.00
CA ARG A 8 15.88 -5.03 -13.58
C ARG A 8 15.58 -3.54 -13.35
N ARG A 9 14.58 -3.25 -12.52
CA ARG A 9 14.09 -1.89 -12.24
C ARG A 9 13.98 -1.63 -10.74
N THR A 10 13.93 -0.37 -10.36
CA THR A 10 13.65 0.13 -9.00
C THR A 10 12.64 1.28 -9.08
N ALA A 11 12.03 1.64 -7.94
CA ALA A 11 11.25 2.86 -7.82
C ALA A 11 12.19 4.07 -7.83
N ASP A 12 11.84 5.08 -8.61
CA ASP A 12 12.50 6.39 -8.56
C ASP A 12 11.91 7.19 -7.40
N LEU A 13 12.77 7.60 -6.46
CA LEU A 13 12.38 8.32 -5.25
C LEU A 13 13.09 9.68 -5.11
N ARG A 14 13.77 10.15 -6.17
CA ARG A 14 14.60 11.37 -6.12
C ARG A 14 13.81 12.63 -5.76
N ASP A 15 12.54 12.69 -6.13
CA ASP A 15 11.64 13.82 -5.87
C ASP A 15 10.84 13.65 -4.57
N ARG A 16 11.30 12.81 -3.63
CA ARG A 16 10.62 12.54 -2.36
C ARG A 16 11.58 12.55 -1.18
N ASP A 17 11.08 13.03 -0.04
CA ASP A 17 11.79 12.96 1.24
C ASP A 17 11.43 11.69 2.04
N GLY A 18 10.23 11.15 1.79
CA GLY A 18 9.73 9.94 2.43
C GLY A 18 8.43 9.45 1.82
N VAL A 19 7.96 8.31 2.34
CA VAL A 19 6.71 7.66 1.94
C VAL A 19 6.04 7.06 3.17
N VAL A 20 4.72 7.09 3.20
CA VAL A 20 3.93 6.32 4.17
C VAL A 20 3.33 5.09 3.50
N VAL A 21 3.63 3.91 4.04
CA VAL A 21 3.01 2.65 3.63
C VAL A 21 1.92 2.32 4.63
N PHE A 22 0.68 2.22 4.15
CA PHE A 22 -0.48 1.90 4.96
C PHE A 22 -1.06 0.56 4.51
N LEU A 23 -0.90 -0.46 5.35
CA LEU A 23 -1.53 -1.76 5.18
C LEU A 23 -2.87 -1.69 5.89
N ILE A 24 -3.96 -2.01 5.22
CA ILE A 24 -5.28 -2.07 5.85
C ILE A 24 -6.05 -3.25 5.31
N GLY A 25 -6.83 -3.91 6.16
CA GLY A 25 -7.57 -5.06 5.70
C GLY A 25 -8.73 -5.47 6.58
N ILE A 26 -9.43 -6.48 6.07
CA ILE A 26 -10.59 -7.11 6.69
C ILE A 26 -10.35 -8.62 6.75
N ARG A 27 -10.80 -9.24 7.84
CA ARG A 27 -10.87 -10.69 7.98
C ARG A 27 -12.29 -11.11 8.31
N ILE A 28 -12.88 -11.98 7.50
CA ILE A 28 -14.24 -12.49 7.75
C ILE A 28 -14.13 -13.74 8.64
N ASN A 29 -14.52 -13.62 9.91
CA ASN A 29 -14.42 -14.74 10.87
C ASN A 29 -15.60 -15.70 10.76
N ARG A 30 -16.81 -15.16 10.52
CA ARG A 30 -18.06 -15.95 10.39
C ARG A 30 -18.71 -15.72 9.03
N LEU A 31 -18.38 -16.59 8.06
CA LEU A 31 -18.81 -16.46 6.66
C LEU A 31 -20.34 -16.37 6.50
N TRP A 32 -21.10 -17.11 7.31
CA TRP A 32 -22.57 -17.12 7.26
C TRP A 32 -23.24 -15.85 7.81
N ARG A 33 -22.51 -14.98 8.53
CA ARG A 33 -23.04 -13.70 9.02
C ARG A 33 -22.92 -12.59 7.98
N VAL A 34 -23.47 -12.81 6.79
CA VAL A 34 -23.38 -11.90 5.63
C VAL A 34 -23.83 -10.48 5.96
N ARG A 35 -24.93 -10.32 6.72
CA ARG A 35 -25.43 -9.00 7.13
C ARG A 35 -24.46 -8.22 8.03
N ALA A 36 -23.54 -8.91 8.72
CA ALA A 36 -22.54 -8.27 9.56
C ALA A 36 -21.30 -7.87 8.75
N TRP A 37 -20.84 -8.72 7.82
CA TRP A 37 -19.57 -8.47 7.13
C TRP A 37 -19.69 -7.76 5.79
N LEU A 38 -20.80 -7.94 5.06
CA LEU A 38 -20.98 -7.33 3.74
C LEU A 38 -20.91 -5.79 3.77
N PRO A 39 -21.52 -5.07 4.73
CA PRO A 39 -21.41 -3.61 4.80
C PRO A 39 -19.98 -3.11 5.03
N VAL A 40 -19.18 -3.86 5.80
CA VAL A 40 -17.77 -3.53 6.08
C VAL A 40 -16.93 -3.75 4.82
N PHE A 41 -17.16 -4.88 4.15
CA PHE A 41 -16.49 -5.22 2.91
C PHE A 41 -16.71 -4.19 1.79
N ILE A 42 -17.94 -3.68 1.63
CA ILE A 42 -18.25 -2.66 0.61
C ILE A 42 -17.81 -1.23 0.98
N ALA A 43 -17.42 -0.98 2.23
CA ALA A 43 -17.00 0.36 2.66
C ALA A 43 -15.64 0.76 2.07
N MET A 44 -14.67 -0.17 2.03
CA MET A 44 -13.32 0.09 1.50
C MET A 44 -13.31 0.52 0.03
N PRO A 45 -13.99 -0.15 -0.91
CA PRO A 45 -14.07 0.31 -2.29
C PRO A 45 -14.60 1.74 -2.44
N ARG A 46 -15.55 2.18 -1.59
CA ARG A 46 -16.09 3.54 -1.62
C ARG A 46 -15.04 4.58 -1.22
N MET A 47 -14.31 4.32 -0.14
CA MET A 47 -13.18 5.15 0.30
C MET A 47 -12.10 5.25 -0.79
N ILE A 48 -11.76 4.13 -1.45
CA ILE A 48 -10.78 4.13 -2.55
C ILE A 48 -11.26 4.99 -3.73
N VAL A 49 -12.54 4.90 -4.10
CA VAL A 49 -13.11 5.71 -5.19
C VAL A 49 -13.10 7.20 -4.84
N GLU A 50 -13.39 7.56 -3.59
CA GLU A 50 -13.29 8.93 -3.10
C GLU A 50 -11.85 9.45 -3.19
N LEU A 51 -10.88 8.69 -2.66
CA LEU A 51 -9.46 9.07 -2.71
C LEU A 51 -8.92 9.16 -4.14
N ALA A 52 -9.39 8.30 -5.05
CA ALA A 52 -8.99 8.34 -6.45
C ALA A 52 -9.56 9.56 -7.21
N ARG A 53 -10.66 10.17 -6.73
CA ARG A 53 -11.25 11.36 -7.34
C ARG A 53 -10.59 12.65 -6.90
N ASP A 54 -9.90 12.63 -5.76
CA ASP A 54 -9.26 13.80 -5.17
C ASP A 54 -7.84 13.48 -4.70
N PRO A 55 -6.86 13.53 -5.62
CA PRO A 55 -5.45 13.25 -5.30
C PRO A 55 -4.86 14.19 -4.24
N SER A 56 -5.47 15.37 -4.01
CA SER A 56 -5.00 16.34 -2.99
C SER A 56 -5.15 15.79 -1.56
N ARG A 57 -5.91 14.71 -1.37
CA ARG A 57 -6.03 13.99 -0.11
C ARG A 57 -4.79 13.16 0.23
N GLY A 58 -3.82 13.03 -0.68
CA GLY A 58 -2.49 12.49 -0.41
C GLY A 58 -2.30 11.00 -0.65
N LEU A 59 -3.32 10.29 -1.15
CA LEU A 59 -3.15 8.92 -1.65
C LEU A 59 -2.42 8.93 -2.99
N LEU A 60 -1.25 8.29 -3.07
CA LEU A 60 -0.36 8.42 -4.22
C LEU A 60 -0.78 7.60 -5.44
N ALA A 61 -1.42 6.46 -5.22
CA ALA A 61 -1.92 5.62 -6.29
C ALA A 61 -3.09 4.76 -5.83
N ARG A 62 -3.78 4.15 -6.79
CA ARG A 62 -4.83 3.17 -6.50
C ARG A 62 -4.24 2.01 -5.67
N PRO A 63 -4.84 1.65 -4.52
CA PRO A 63 -4.34 0.57 -3.67
C PRO A 63 -4.36 -0.79 -4.38
N ARG A 64 -3.44 -1.66 -3.98
CA ARG A 64 -3.37 -3.06 -4.43
C ARG A 64 -4.05 -3.97 -3.42
N ALA A 65 -4.97 -4.81 -3.88
CA ALA A 65 -5.67 -5.79 -3.05
C ALA A 65 -5.03 -7.18 -3.17
N TYR A 66 -4.84 -7.86 -2.04
CA TYR A 66 -4.39 -9.24 -1.94
C TYR A 66 -5.38 -10.04 -1.11
N ILE A 67 -5.69 -11.24 -1.56
CA ILE A 67 -6.64 -12.13 -0.90
C ILE A 67 -5.90 -13.37 -0.44
N SER A 68 -5.99 -13.67 0.85
CA SER A 68 -5.44 -14.89 1.46
C SER A 68 -6.51 -15.52 2.34
N GLY A 69 -7.19 -16.53 1.79
CA GLY A 69 -8.32 -17.20 2.42
C GLY A 69 -9.43 -16.23 2.82
N ARG A 70 -9.60 -16.00 4.12
CA ARG A 70 -10.65 -15.13 4.70
C ARG A 70 -10.19 -13.69 4.93
N THR A 71 -8.94 -13.37 4.61
CA THR A 71 -8.33 -12.06 4.82
C THR A 71 -8.11 -11.36 3.49
N ILE A 72 -8.47 -10.08 3.44
CA ILE A 72 -8.22 -9.19 2.31
C ILE A 72 -7.35 -8.05 2.82
N LEU A 73 -6.19 -7.89 2.20
CA LEU A 73 -5.22 -6.84 2.47
C LEU A 73 -5.25 -5.82 1.34
N LEU A 74 -5.22 -4.55 1.69
CA LEU A 74 -4.96 -3.43 0.80
C LEU A 74 -3.64 -2.80 1.18
N VAL A 75 -2.75 -2.66 0.20
CA VAL A 75 -1.50 -1.90 0.33
C VAL A 75 -1.73 -0.52 -0.27
N GLN A 76 -1.56 0.51 0.54
CA GLN A 76 -1.68 1.92 0.14
C GLN A 76 -0.36 2.66 0.34
N TYR A 77 -0.11 3.63 -0.51
CA TYR A 77 1.02 4.54 -0.39
C TYR A 77 0.50 5.96 -0.28
N TRP A 78 0.96 6.67 0.73
CA TRP A 78 0.54 8.02 1.08
C TRP A 78 1.72 8.96 1.04
N ASN A 79 1.45 10.22 0.69
CA ASN A 79 2.46 11.26 0.59
C ASN A 79 3.07 11.59 1.95
N SER A 80 2.24 11.60 2.99
CA SER A 80 2.64 11.88 4.37
C SER A 80 1.70 11.20 5.36
N PHE A 81 2.10 11.15 6.63
CA PHE A 81 1.24 10.62 7.68
C PHE A 81 0.09 11.59 7.98
N GLU A 82 0.38 12.88 7.87
CA GLU A 82 -0.53 13.99 8.09
C GLU A 82 -1.68 13.97 7.07
N ASP A 83 -1.42 13.59 5.82
CA ASP A 83 -2.45 13.38 4.80
C ASP A 83 -3.36 12.19 5.12
N LEU A 84 -2.76 11.07 5.52
CA LEU A 84 -3.49 9.86 5.95
C LEU A 84 -4.38 10.16 7.16
N GLU A 85 -3.83 10.82 8.19
CA GLU A 85 -4.57 11.17 9.40
C GLU A 85 -5.69 12.18 9.10
N ARG A 86 -5.41 13.20 8.30
CA ARG A 86 -6.42 14.19 7.88
C ARG A 86 -7.60 13.51 7.21
N TYR A 87 -7.34 12.60 6.26
CA TYR A 87 -8.40 11.81 5.63
C TYR A 87 -9.17 10.95 6.63
N ALA A 88 -8.47 10.28 7.55
CA ALA A 88 -9.10 9.38 8.53
C ALA A 88 -10.03 10.13 9.51
N ARG A 89 -9.74 11.41 9.79
CA ARG A 89 -10.47 12.25 10.74
C ARG A 89 -11.49 13.20 10.11
N ASP A 90 -11.45 13.37 8.79
CA ASP A 90 -12.36 14.24 8.04
C ASP A 90 -13.82 13.79 8.21
N PRO A 91 -14.70 14.62 8.81
CA PRO A 91 -16.11 14.26 9.00
C PRO A 91 -16.89 14.17 7.69
N GLU A 92 -16.41 14.82 6.63
CA GLU A 92 -17.02 14.83 5.30
C GLU A 92 -16.50 13.69 4.40
N ALA A 93 -15.41 13.02 4.81
CA ALA A 93 -14.87 11.87 4.12
C ALA A 93 -15.63 10.57 4.45
N ASN A 94 -15.56 9.59 3.55
CA ASN A 94 -16.23 8.30 3.74
C ASN A 94 -15.68 7.46 4.91
N HIS A 95 -14.46 7.74 5.40
CA HIS A 95 -13.83 6.93 6.45
C HIS A 95 -14.57 7.01 7.79
N LEU A 96 -14.82 8.19 8.33
CA LEU A 96 -15.41 8.35 9.67
C LEU A 96 -16.84 7.78 9.76
N PRO A 97 -17.75 7.99 8.78
CA PRO A 97 -19.05 7.32 8.74
C PRO A 97 -18.94 5.79 8.69
N ALA A 98 -18.00 5.24 7.90
CA ALA A 98 -17.75 3.81 7.83
C ALA A 98 -17.27 3.24 9.17
N TRP A 99 -16.35 3.94 9.85
CA TRP A 99 -15.87 3.57 11.18
C TRP A 99 -16.99 3.55 12.23
N ARG A 100 -17.83 4.59 12.24
CA ARG A 100 -19.02 4.64 13.11
C ARG A 100 -19.98 3.49 12.82
N ALA A 101 -20.20 3.16 11.54
CA ALA A 101 -21.06 2.07 11.10
C ALA A 101 -20.52 0.68 11.49
N PHE A 102 -19.20 0.50 11.46
CA PHE A 102 -18.51 -0.69 11.93
C PHE A 102 -18.69 -0.87 13.44
N ASN A 103 -18.39 0.18 14.22
CA ASN A 103 -18.51 0.15 15.68
C ASN A 103 -19.92 -0.20 16.16
N ARG A 104 -20.98 0.30 15.48
CA ARG A 104 -22.36 -0.06 15.83
C ARG A 104 -22.71 -1.53 15.55
N ARG A 105 -22.07 -2.17 14.56
CA ARG A 105 -22.49 -3.49 14.04
C ARG A 105 -21.63 -4.65 14.52
N VAL A 106 -20.34 -4.43 14.77
CA VAL A 106 -19.36 -5.51 14.88
C VAL A 106 -18.61 -5.51 16.22
N ARG A 107 -18.53 -4.35 16.91
CA ARG A 107 -17.68 -4.12 18.09
C ARG A 107 -17.64 -5.30 19.07
N ASP A 108 -18.80 -5.86 19.42
CA ASP A 108 -18.92 -6.84 20.50
C ASP A 108 -19.30 -8.26 20.03
N ASN A 109 -19.17 -8.60 18.73
CA ASN A 109 -19.64 -9.93 18.23
C ASN A 109 -18.63 -10.78 17.44
N GLY A 110 -17.45 -10.24 17.13
CA GLY A 110 -16.32 -10.96 16.53
C GLY A 110 -16.57 -11.55 15.13
N SER A 111 -17.66 -11.18 14.45
CA SER A 111 -18.01 -11.71 13.12
C SER A 111 -17.03 -11.28 12.02
N VAL A 112 -16.36 -10.14 12.21
CA VAL A 112 -15.41 -9.53 11.30
C VAL A 112 -14.28 -8.90 12.10
N GLY A 113 -13.05 -9.12 11.67
CA GLY A 113 -11.88 -8.35 12.10
C GLY A 113 -11.52 -7.31 11.05
N ILE A 114 -10.94 -6.20 11.51
CA ILE A 114 -10.20 -5.27 10.68
C ILE A 114 -8.80 -5.11 11.27
N PHE A 115 -7.85 -4.71 10.45
CA PHE A 115 -6.50 -4.37 10.90
C PHE A 115 -5.96 -3.25 10.05
N HIS A 116 -5.00 -2.52 10.60
CA HIS A 116 -4.11 -1.68 9.82
C HIS A 116 -2.70 -1.66 10.42
N GLU A 117 -1.73 -1.32 9.59
CA GLU A 117 -0.34 -1.05 9.96
C GLU A 117 0.12 0.18 9.19
N THR A 118 0.78 1.11 9.87
CA THR A 118 1.28 2.35 9.28
C THR A 118 2.78 2.42 9.45
N TYR A 119 3.51 2.53 8.34
CA TYR A 119 4.95 2.65 8.32
C TYR A 119 5.34 4.01 7.72
N ARG A 120 6.15 4.77 8.44
CA ARG A 120 6.74 6.03 7.97
C ARG A 120 8.18 5.73 7.59
N LEU A 121 8.51 5.90 6.31
CA LEU A 121 9.81 5.53 5.76
C LEU A 121 10.48 6.76 5.17
N ALA A 122 11.70 7.07 5.61
CA ALA A 122 12.56 8.00 4.90
C ALA A 122 13.06 7.34 3.60
N VAL A 123 13.34 8.11 2.55
CA VAL A 123 13.80 7.52 1.28
C VAL A 123 15.07 6.67 1.43
N GLY A 124 15.96 7.02 2.35
CA GLY A 124 17.17 6.24 2.64
C GLY A 124 16.90 4.84 3.21
N ASP A 125 15.72 4.59 3.78
CA ASP A 125 15.34 3.31 4.38
C ASP A 125 14.48 2.44 3.43
N ILE A 126 14.37 2.84 2.16
CA ILE A 126 13.54 2.17 1.16
C ILE A 126 14.43 1.49 0.12
N GLU A 127 14.22 0.19 -0.05
CA GLU A 127 14.80 -0.59 -1.14
C GLU A 127 13.68 -1.24 -1.96
N THR A 128 13.79 -1.16 -3.28
CA THR A 128 12.84 -1.83 -4.18
C THR A 128 13.55 -2.49 -5.35
N PHE A 129 13.00 -3.61 -5.78
CA PHE A 129 13.43 -4.33 -6.97
C PHE A 129 12.22 -4.84 -7.73
N TYR A 130 12.23 -4.64 -9.05
CA TYR A 130 11.23 -5.18 -9.95
C TYR A 130 11.94 -5.83 -11.14
N GLY A 131 11.73 -7.13 -11.34
CA GLY A 131 12.33 -7.90 -12.42
C GLY A 131 11.27 -8.51 -13.33
N ASN A 132 11.30 -8.19 -14.62
CA ASN A 132 10.42 -8.77 -15.64
C ASN A 132 8.91 -8.74 -15.25
N MET A 133 8.45 -7.63 -14.67
CA MET A 133 7.10 -7.49 -14.14
C MET A 133 6.44 -6.18 -14.57
N PRO A 134 5.09 -6.07 -14.58
CA PRO A 134 4.42 -4.80 -14.78
C PRO A 134 4.78 -3.79 -13.70
N VAL A 135 4.48 -2.51 -13.93
CA VAL A 135 4.62 -1.47 -12.89
C VAL A 135 3.88 -1.89 -11.62
N PHE A 136 4.59 -1.95 -10.49
CA PHE A 136 4.11 -2.57 -9.26
C PHE A 136 4.56 -1.80 -8.03
N GLY A 137 3.79 -1.94 -6.93
CA GLY A 137 4.18 -1.45 -5.62
C GLY A 137 4.46 0.05 -5.63
N LEU A 138 5.54 0.45 -4.96
CA LEU A 138 5.93 1.84 -4.83
C LEU A 138 6.21 2.52 -6.18
N ALA A 139 6.80 1.82 -7.16
CA ALA A 139 7.05 2.39 -8.48
C ALA A 139 5.78 2.76 -9.26
N ALA A 140 4.61 2.24 -8.87
CA ALA A 140 3.32 2.67 -9.43
C ALA A 140 2.84 4.03 -8.90
N THR A 141 3.51 4.55 -7.86
CA THR A 141 3.21 5.83 -7.20
C THR A 141 4.24 6.92 -7.54
N THR A 142 5.33 6.51 -8.16
CA THR A 142 6.42 7.37 -8.61
C THR A 142 6.74 7.07 -10.07
N ALA A 143 7.95 6.64 -10.39
CA ALA A 143 8.38 6.17 -11.69
C ALA A 143 9.24 4.90 -11.55
N LEU A 144 9.39 4.16 -12.65
CA LEU A 144 10.36 3.08 -12.73
C LEU A 144 11.68 3.63 -13.26
N ALA A 145 12.77 3.34 -12.56
CA ALA A 145 14.14 3.60 -12.99
C ALA A 145 14.88 2.28 -13.30
N PRO A 146 15.83 2.26 -14.25
CA PRO A 146 16.76 1.14 -14.41
C PRO A 146 17.66 1.01 -13.18
N ILE A 147 18.05 -0.22 -12.83
CA ILE A 147 19.10 -0.46 -11.85
C ILE A 147 20.47 -0.21 -12.49
N THR A 148 21.31 0.61 -11.87
CA THR A 148 22.68 0.90 -12.33
C THR A 148 23.68 -0.19 -11.91
N PRO A 149 24.90 -0.23 -12.46
CA PRO A 149 25.95 -1.16 -12.02
C PRO A 149 26.27 -1.10 -10.51
N GLU A 150 26.12 0.06 -9.89
CA GLU A 150 26.36 0.27 -8.46
C GLU A 150 25.18 -0.17 -7.58
N GLN A 151 24.05 -0.51 -8.20
CA GLN A 151 22.79 -0.84 -7.54
C GLN A 151 22.41 -2.32 -7.67
N GLN A 152 23.37 -3.19 -8.01
CA GLN A 152 23.09 -4.59 -8.34
C GLN A 152 22.64 -5.42 -7.13
N THR A 153 22.95 -5.01 -5.90
CA THR A 153 22.52 -5.73 -4.69
C THR A 153 21.52 -4.90 -3.89
N ALA A 154 20.72 -5.57 -3.06
CA ALA A 154 19.82 -4.88 -2.14
C ALA A 154 20.62 -4.03 -1.13
N ALA A 155 21.78 -4.51 -0.69
CA ALA A 155 22.64 -3.79 0.26
C ALA A 155 23.18 -2.48 -0.32
N SER A 156 23.56 -2.46 -1.61
CA SER A 156 23.99 -1.22 -2.28
C SER A 156 22.82 -0.26 -2.49
N ARG A 157 21.64 -0.77 -2.87
CA ARG A 157 20.44 0.07 -3.08
C ARG A 157 19.92 0.71 -1.80
N ILE A 158 19.90 -0.02 -0.69
CA ILE A 158 19.48 0.52 0.62
C ILE A 158 20.60 1.31 1.32
N GLY A 159 21.83 1.30 0.79
CA GLY A 159 22.97 1.99 1.38
C GLY A 159 23.62 1.28 2.58
N ALA A 160 23.27 0.02 2.86
CA ALA A 160 23.86 -0.76 3.95
C ALA A 160 25.33 -1.14 3.69
N ARG A 161 25.69 -1.42 2.43
CA ARG A 161 27.06 -1.71 2.00
C ARG A 161 27.26 -1.26 0.56
N ARG A 162 28.22 -0.36 0.31
CA ARG A 162 28.46 0.20 -1.03
C ARG A 162 29.15 -0.77 -1.98
N ASP A 163 30.12 -1.54 -1.47
CA ASP A 163 30.95 -2.45 -2.27
C ASP A 163 30.44 -3.91 -2.25
N ASP A 164 29.14 -4.09 -2.03
CA ASP A 164 28.51 -5.41 -2.01
C ASP A 164 28.46 -6.01 -3.41
N GLN A 165 28.97 -7.22 -3.59
CA GLN A 165 28.97 -7.92 -4.87
C GLN A 165 27.79 -8.89 -4.95
N ALA A 166 27.13 -8.91 -6.10
CA ALA A 166 26.07 -9.88 -6.33
C ALA A 166 26.67 -11.30 -6.36
N PRO A 167 26.04 -12.28 -5.70
CA PRO A 167 26.54 -13.66 -5.70
C PRO A 167 26.37 -14.35 -7.06
N VAL A 168 25.60 -13.75 -7.97
CA VAL A 168 25.33 -14.22 -9.33
C VAL A 168 25.29 -13.04 -10.28
N ASP A 169 25.63 -13.27 -11.54
CA ASP A 169 25.58 -12.24 -12.56
C ASP A 169 24.15 -11.71 -12.76
N PRO A 170 23.98 -10.38 -12.93
CA PRO A 170 22.71 -9.80 -13.34
C PRO A 170 22.25 -10.34 -14.70
N TYR A 171 20.95 -10.58 -14.84
CA TYR A 171 20.31 -10.74 -16.15
C TYR A 171 19.76 -9.40 -16.68
#